data_AF-A0A8I0P8K9-F1
#
_entry.id   AF-A0A8I0P8K9-F1
#
_cell.length_a   1.000
_cell.length_b   1.000
_cell.length_c   1.000
_cell.angle_alpha   90.00
_cell.angle_beta   90.00
_cell.angle_gamma   90.00
#
_symmetry.space_group_name_H-M   'P 1'
#
loop_
_entity.id
_entity.type
_entity.pdbx_description
1 polymer ?
#
loop_
_entity_poly.entity_id
_entity_poly.type
_entity_poly.pdbx_seq_one_letter_code
_entity_poly.pdbx_strand_id
1 'polypeptide(L)'
;MIDGKRVIAWTPFGRRRTFSLLIKYLERDHARGLVDEAWLYLNTDPVGQEDDIAYAHELDEQFDWVKLKHRPEGVDLGNLPKQRYTGLAYREMIDPEAVYLRLDDDVIYLHEDAIPNLVRARLQMPAPTAIFPIIFNNAICSHFLQHCGKVPREWGEVGMYCMDPNGWANGPFAVKLHELLLDHIERGAVEDLYLYQDFPIQPGTQFSVSCFASLGSMYAGLPHGPGVLVPDEEESFHTIHHPLATGAPNILRGDAIVSHWSFFTQHAFLNDTDLLDRYRDLADKAVTA
;
A
#
# COMPACT_ATOMS: atom_id res chain seq x y z
N MET A 1 12.39 4.57 13.94
CA MET A 1 11.79 3.55 14.83
C MET A 1 10.52 4.07 15.46
N ILE A 2 9.49 3.23 15.56
CA ILE A 2 8.24 3.54 16.27
C ILE A 2 8.07 2.51 17.39
N ASP A 3 7.88 3.00 18.62
CA ASP A 3 7.71 2.19 19.83
C ASP A 3 8.78 1.09 19.98
N GLY A 4 10.03 1.42 19.61
CA GLY A 4 11.19 0.52 19.71
C GLY A 4 11.33 -0.50 18.57
N LYS A 5 10.47 -0.46 17.54
CA LYS A 5 10.57 -1.31 16.36
C LYS A 5 11.07 -0.53 15.15
N ARG A 6 11.89 -1.19 14.34
CA ARG A 6 12.30 -0.66 13.03
C ARG A 6 11.11 -0.68 12.09
N VAL A 7 10.96 0.37 11.29
CA VAL A 7 9.90 0.51 10.29
C VAL A 7 10.54 0.53 8.91
N ILE A 8 10.26 -0.50 8.13
CA ILE A 8 10.77 -0.66 6.77
C ILE A 8 9.60 -0.49 5.81
N ALA A 9 9.53 0.65 5.13
CA ALA A 9 8.65 0.81 3.98
C ALA A 9 9.18 -0.04 2.84
N TRP A 10 8.32 -0.71 2.08
CA TRP A 10 8.76 -1.47 0.92
C TRP A 10 7.73 -1.47 -0.19
N THR A 11 8.23 -1.51 -1.41
CA THR A 11 7.42 -1.38 -2.62
C THR A 11 7.84 -2.39 -3.68
N PRO A 12 6.92 -3.18 -4.26
CA PRO A 12 7.16 -3.84 -5.54
C PRO A 12 7.25 -2.78 -6.63
N PHE A 13 8.46 -2.29 -6.87
CA PHE A 13 8.71 -1.13 -7.71
C PHE A 13 8.65 -1.49 -9.20
N GLY A 14 7.92 -0.68 -9.97
CA GLY A 14 7.93 -0.76 -11.43
C GLY A 14 7.50 0.49 -12.18
N ARG A 15 7.16 1.61 -11.51
CA ARG A 15 6.62 2.81 -12.16
C ARG A 15 7.11 4.11 -11.52
N ARG A 16 8.06 4.80 -12.16
CA ARG A 16 8.52 6.14 -11.77
C ARG A 16 7.38 7.16 -11.70
N ARG A 17 6.45 7.10 -12.65
CA ARG A 17 5.39 8.12 -12.84
C ARG A 17 4.63 8.43 -11.56
N THR A 18 4.27 7.40 -10.79
CA THR A 18 3.54 7.54 -9.53
C THR A 18 4.47 7.44 -8.32
N PHE A 19 5.51 6.59 -8.37
CA PHE A 19 6.44 6.43 -7.25
C PHE A 19 7.20 7.72 -6.92
N SER A 20 7.42 8.60 -7.90
CA SER A 20 8.00 9.93 -7.68
C SER A 20 7.20 10.81 -6.71
N LEU A 21 5.91 10.53 -6.50
CA LEU A 21 5.10 11.16 -5.46
C LEU A 21 5.27 10.45 -4.11
N LEU A 22 5.22 9.11 -4.10
CA LEU A 22 5.34 8.31 -2.88
C LEU A 22 6.66 8.60 -2.13
N ILE A 23 7.77 8.65 -2.87
CA ILE A 23 9.10 8.85 -2.27
C ILE A 23 9.20 10.17 -1.51
N LYS A 24 8.45 11.21 -1.90
CA LYS A 24 8.41 12.49 -1.16
C LYS A 24 7.77 12.34 0.22
N TYR A 25 6.68 11.58 0.33
CA TYR A 25 6.08 11.31 1.62
C TYR A 25 6.96 10.39 2.49
N LEU A 26 7.66 9.43 1.88
CA LEU A 26 8.64 8.60 2.58
C LEU A 26 9.84 9.41 3.06
N GLU A 27 10.30 10.39 2.28
CA GLU A 27 11.36 11.33 2.67
C GLU A 27 10.92 12.17 3.88
N ARG A 28 9.69 12.73 3.83
CA ARG A 28 9.08 13.42 4.99
C ARG A 28 9.06 12.53 6.22
N ASP A 29 8.57 11.30 6.10
CA ASP A 29 8.38 10.41 7.25
C ASP A 29 9.69 9.80 7.74
N HIS A 30 10.70 9.65 6.88
CA HIS A 30 12.07 9.34 7.27
C HIS A 30 12.68 10.48 8.09
N ALA A 31 12.56 11.74 7.62
CA ALA A 31 13.05 12.91 8.36
C ALA A 31 12.39 13.07 9.74
N ARG A 32 11.12 12.62 9.88
CA ARG A 32 10.39 12.56 11.16
C ARG A 32 10.77 11.36 12.04
N GLY A 33 11.65 10.47 11.59
CA GLY A 33 12.07 9.26 12.30
C GLY A 33 11.03 8.12 12.31
N LEU A 34 10.00 8.22 11.47
CA LEU A 34 8.89 7.26 11.39
C LEU A 34 9.18 6.10 10.42
N VAL A 35 10.05 6.32 9.44
CA VAL A 35 10.54 5.29 8.50
C VAL A 35 12.05 5.18 8.65
N ASP A 36 12.55 3.99 8.93
CA ASP A 36 13.99 3.74 9.08
C ASP A 36 14.63 3.45 7.71
N GLU A 37 13.96 2.66 6.86
CA GLU A 37 14.41 2.34 5.50
C GLU A 37 13.23 2.26 4.52
N ALA A 38 13.50 2.52 3.24
CA ALA A 38 12.58 2.24 2.14
C ALA A 38 13.20 1.27 1.14
N TRP A 39 12.56 0.12 0.95
CA TRP A 39 13.04 -0.94 0.05
C TRP A 39 12.29 -0.91 -1.28
N LEU A 40 13.05 -0.72 -2.37
CA LEU A 40 12.52 -0.81 -3.73
C LEU A 40 12.81 -2.21 -4.26
N TYR A 41 11.82 -3.10 -4.18
CA TYR A 41 11.96 -4.43 -4.76
C TYR A 41 11.69 -4.35 -6.26
N LEU A 42 12.75 -4.39 -7.06
CA LEU A 42 12.68 -4.27 -8.51
C LEU A 42 11.86 -5.41 -9.11
N ASN A 43 10.61 -5.10 -9.41
CA ASN A 43 9.71 -5.93 -10.17
C ASN A 43 9.54 -5.37 -11.58
N THR A 44 10.66 -5.04 -12.23
CA THR A 44 10.73 -4.50 -13.59
C THR A 44 11.16 -5.56 -14.60
N ASP A 45 10.96 -5.29 -15.89
CA ASP A 45 11.52 -6.07 -17.00
C ASP A 45 12.66 -5.26 -17.65
N PRO A 46 13.73 -5.91 -18.14
CA PRO A 46 14.89 -5.20 -18.67
C PRO A 46 14.64 -4.45 -19.98
N VAL A 47 13.49 -4.69 -20.64
CA VAL A 47 13.09 -4.05 -21.89
C VAL A 47 11.75 -3.35 -21.67
N GLY A 48 11.67 -2.06 -22.02
CA GLY A 48 10.47 -1.23 -21.90
C GLY A 48 10.24 -0.62 -20.52
N GLN A 49 11.16 -0.81 -19.56
CA GLN A 49 11.14 -0.18 -18.23
C GLN A 49 12.52 0.36 -17.84
N GLU A 50 13.35 0.70 -18.83
CA GLU A 50 14.71 1.20 -18.63
C GLU A 50 14.72 2.49 -17.79
N ASP A 51 13.77 3.40 -18.05
CA ASP A 51 13.63 4.66 -17.30
C ASP A 51 13.20 4.41 -15.84
N ASP A 52 12.35 3.42 -15.60
CA ASP A 52 11.94 3.03 -14.24
C ASP A 52 13.13 2.44 -13.47
N ILE A 53 13.88 1.54 -14.12
CA ILE A 53 15.09 0.93 -13.55
C ILE A 53 16.13 2.00 -13.23
N ALA A 54 16.41 2.90 -14.16
CA ALA A 54 17.37 3.98 -13.95
C ALA A 54 16.98 4.87 -12.78
N TYR A 55 15.69 5.20 -12.65
CA TYR A 55 15.19 6.00 -11.53
C TYR A 55 15.32 5.28 -10.18
N ALA A 56 15.09 3.97 -10.12
CA ALA A 56 15.30 3.22 -8.88
C ALA A 56 16.77 3.22 -8.43
N HIS A 57 17.71 3.10 -9.37
CA HIS A 57 19.15 3.23 -9.10
C HIS A 57 19.53 4.65 -8.66
N GLU A 58 18.98 5.68 -9.31
CA GLU A 58 19.18 7.08 -8.91
C GLU A 58 18.76 7.30 -7.44
N LEU A 59 17.61 6.77 -7.03
CA LEU A 59 17.13 6.88 -5.65
C LEU A 59 18.02 6.15 -4.63
N ASP A 60 18.49 4.94 -4.95
CA ASP A 60 19.39 4.15 -4.10
C ASP A 60 20.77 4.82 -3.93
N GLU A 61 21.25 5.51 -4.97
CA GLU A 61 22.48 6.31 -4.91
C GLU A 61 22.28 7.64 -4.17
N GLN A 62 21.11 8.25 -4.32
CA GLN A 62 20.80 9.56 -3.74
C GLN A 62 20.52 9.50 -2.24
N PHE A 63 19.81 8.46 -1.77
CA PHE A 63 19.31 8.39 -0.40
C PHE A 63 19.89 7.17 0.34
N ASP A 64 20.62 7.42 1.42
CA ASP A 64 21.23 6.38 2.24
C ASP A 64 20.23 5.47 2.98
N TRP A 65 18.99 5.92 3.14
CA TRP A 65 17.87 5.16 3.72
C TRP A 65 17.03 4.41 2.67
N VAL A 66 17.28 4.63 1.38
CA VAL A 66 16.68 3.82 0.30
C VAL A 66 17.56 2.60 0.06
N LYS A 67 16.93 1.46 -0.24
CA LYS A 67 17.59 0.18 -0.54
C LYS A 67 16.97 -0.45 -1.77
N LEU A 68 17.76 -0.62 -2.82
CA LEU A 68 17.37 -1.40 -3.98
C LEU A 68 17.47 -2.89 -3.69
N LYS A 69 16.38 -3.63 -3.96
CA LYS A 69 16.30 -5.09 -3.79
C LYS A 69 15.98 -5.72 -5.14
N HIS A 70 16.61 -6.85 -5.43
CA HIS A 70 16.48 -7.51 -6.73
C HIS A 70 15.75 -8.84 -6.58
N ARG A 71 15.10 -9.27 -7.67
CA ARG A 71 14.61 -10.66 -7.76
C ARG A 71 15.78 -11.63 -7.54
N PRO A 72 15.58 -12.75 -6.84
CA PRO A 72 16.63 -13.75 -6.69
C PRO A 72 17.13 -14.26 -8.04
N GLU A 73 18.46 -14.34 -8.20
CA GLU A 73 19.07 -14.89 -9.41
C GLU A 73 18.64 -16.35 -9.64
N GLY A 74 18.44 -16.71 -10.91
CA GLY A 74 18.10 -18.08 -11.31
C GLY A 74 16.67 -18.52 -10.98
N VAL A 75 15.82 -17.64 -10.44
CA VAL A 75 14.39 -17.90 -10.25
C VAL A 75 13.61 -17.45 -11.48
N ASP A 76 13.09 -18.41 -12.23
CA ASP A 76 12.17 -18.20 -13.34
C ASP A 76 10.83 -18.87 -13.02
N LEU A 77 9.79 -18.04 -12.85
CA LEU A 77 8.41 -18.48 -12.61
C LEU A 77 7.67 -18.80 -13.92
N GLY A 78 8.35 -18.76 -15.07
CA GLY A 78 7.81 -19.06 -16.38
C GLY A 78 6.70 -18.10 -16.78
N ASN A 79 5.60 -18.65 -17.29
CA ASN A 79 4.44 -17.87 -17.74
C ASN A 79 3.51 -17.42 -16.61
N LEU A 80 3.92 -17.56 -15.35
CA LEU A 80 3.13 -17.07 -14.23
C LEU A 80 3.07 -15.53 -14.23
N PRO A 81 1.99 -14.94 -13.68
CA PRO A 81 1.87 -13.48 -13.61
C PRO A 81 3.06 -12.87 -12.86
N LYS A 82 3.56 -11.73 -13.36
CA LYS A 82 4.70 -10.99 -12.80
C LYS A 82 4.53 -10.65 -11.31
N GLN A 83 3.30 -10.52 -10.84
CA GLN A 83 2.94 -10.29 -9.43
C GLN A 83 3.43 -11.42 -8.51
N ARG A 84 3.64 -12.64 -9.02
CA ARG A 84 4.19 -13.76 -8.23
C ARG A 84 5.61 -13.49 -7.74
N TYR A 85 6.40 -12.72 -8.49
CA TYR A 85 7.76 -12.33 -8.08
C TYR A 85 7.76 -11.45 -6.83
N THR A 86 6.67 -10.69 -6.58
CA THR A 86 6.52 -9.88 -5.36
C THR A 86 6.54 -10.76 -4.10
N GLY A 87 5.94 -11.95 -4.17
CA GLY A 87 5.95 -12.90 -3.05
C GLY A 87 7.36 -13.37 -2.66
N LEU A 88 8.35 -13.28 -3.56
CA LEU A 88 9.72 -13.68 -3.26
C LEU A 88 10.46 -12.68 -2.35
N ALA A 89 10.03 -11.42 -2.32
CA ALA A 89 10.65 -10.35 -1.51
C ALA A 89 10.57 -10.66 0.01
N TYR A 90 9.54 -11.40 0.42
CA TYR A 90 9.30 -11.75 1.82
C TYR A 90 10.38 -12.63 2.44
N ARG A 91 11.25 -13.27 1.63
CA ARG A 91 12.44 -13.99 2.12
C ARG A 91 13.46 -13.08 2.80
N GLU A 92 13.46 -11.80 2.47
CA GLU A 92 14.30 -10.79 3.13
C GLU A 92 13.57 -10.07 4.27
N MET A 93 12.26 -10.27 4.42
CA MET A 93 11.41 -9.54 5.37
C MET A 93 11.20 -10.32 6.67
N ILE A 94 12.25 -10.99 7.16
CA ILE A 94 12.16 -11.95 8.28
C ILE A 94 12.74 -11.41 9.59
N ASP A 95 13.03 -10.12 9.69
CA ASP A 95 13.56 -9.51 10.92
C ASP A 95 12.45 -9.44 11.98
N PRO A 96 12.52 -10.19 13.10
CA PRO A 96 11.49 -10.17 14.14
C PRO A 96 11.37 -8.82 14.86
N GLU A 97 12.37 -7.94 14.72
CA GLU A 97 12.39 -6.60 15.29
C GLU A 97 11.92 -5.50 14.32
N ALA A 98 11.42 -5.89 13.14
CA ALA A 98 10.91 -4.97 12.13
C ALA A 98 9.39 -5.09 11.92
N VAL A 99 8.79 -3.93 11.65
CA VAL A 99 7.48 -3.77 11.02
C VAL A 99 7.72 -3.44 9.55
N TYR A 100 7.12 -4.21 8.66
CA TYR A 100 7.17 -3.97 7.22
C TYR A 100 5.90 -3.26 6.78
N LEU A 101 6.06 -2.11 6.12
CA LEU A 101 4.98 -1.31 5.54
C LEU A 101 4.99 -1.51 4.04
N ARG A 102 4.11 -2.38 3.57
CA ARG A 102 3.90 -2.64 2.14
C ARG A 102 3.19 -1.44 1.52
N LEU A 103 3.72 -0.89 0.43
CA LEU A 103 3.16 0.23 -0.33
C LEU A 103 3.32 -0.07 -1.82
N ASP A 104 2.24 -0.11 -2.61
CA ASP A 104 2.38 -0.16 -4.07
C ASP A 104 3.05 1.10 -4.61
N ASP A 105 3.67 0.98 -5.77
CA ASP A 105 4.35 2.08 -6.44
C ASP A 105 3.40 3.15 -7.01
N ASP A 106 2.10 2.93 -6.90
CA ASP A 106 1.02 3.85 -7.23
C ASP A 106 0.21 4.32 -6.01
N VAL A 107 0.75 4.17 -4.80
CA VAL A 107 0.31 4.98 -3.64
C VAL A 107 0.84 6.41 -3.82
N ILE A 108 -0.06 7.39 -3.92
CA ILE A 108 0.27 8.78 -4.30
C ILE A 108 0.05 9.80 -3.19
N TYR A 109 -0.47 9.37 -2.03
CA TYR A 109 -0.67 10.23 -0.87
C TYR A 109 -0.56 9.42 0.42
N LEU A 110 0.17 9.96 1.40
CA LEU A 110 0.24 9.45 2.77
C LEU A 110 -0.08 10.57 3.77
N HIS A 111 -1.19 10.42 4.50
CA HIS A 111 -1.49 11.33 5.60
C HIS A 111 -0.37 11.29 6.65
N GLU A 112 -0.11 12.41 7.32
CA GLU A 112 1.00 12.54 8.27
C GLU A 112 0.91 11.59 9.48
N ASP A 113 -0.30 11.16 9.82
CA ASP A 113 -0.57 10.18 10.88
C ASP A 113 -0.72 8.74 10.38
N ALA A 114 -0.71 8.50 9.06
CA ALA A 114 -0.98 7.17 8.51
C ALA A 114 0.01 6.12 8.99
N ILE A 115 1.32 6.37 8.84
CA ILE A 115 2.38 5.46 9.26
C ILE A 115 2.34 5.20 10.77
N PRO A 116 2.37 6.21 11.67
CA PRO A 116 2.41 5.94 13.10
C PRO A 116 1.15 5.23 13.59
N ASN A 117 -0.04 5.57 13.08
CA ASN A 117 -1.27 4.88 13.48
C ASN A 117 -1.29 3.43 13.01
N LEU A 118 -0.86 3.18 11.77
CA LEU A 118 -0.84 1.83 11.19
C LEU A 118 0.19 0.93 11.89
N VAL A 119 1.40 1.44 12.15
CA VAL A 119 2.46 0.71 12.85
C VAL A 119 2.06 0.40 14.29
N ARG A 120 1.53 1.37 15.04
CA ARG A 120 1.09 1.13 16.43
C ARG A 120 -0.04 0.11 16.50
N ALA A 121 -1.02 0.20 15.60
CA ALA A 121 -2.09 -0.77 15.50
C ALA A 121 -1.55 -2.19 15.22
N ARG A 122 -0.55 -2.31 14.34
CA ARG A 122 0.13 -3.59 14.06
C ARG A 122 0.82 -4.19 15.28
N LEU A 123 1.48 -3.36 16.10
CA LEU A 123 2.15 -3.80 17.32
C LEU A 123 1.16 -4.18 18.43
N GLN A 124 0.05 -3.46 18.55
CA GLN A 124 -0.99 -3.72 19.56
C GLN A 124 -1.85 -4.94 19.21
N MET A 125 -2.04 -5.22 17.93
CA MET A 125 -2.81 -6.35 17.43
C MET A 125 -1.88 -7.28 16.65
N PRO A 126 -1.18 -8.25 17.26
CA PRO A 126 -0.23 -9.10 16.55
C PRO A 126 -0.89 -10.25 15.75
N ALA A 127 -2.15 -10.59 16.03
CA ALA A 127 -2.81 -11.75 15.43
C ALA A 127 -3.23 -11.60 13.94
N PRO A 128 -3.79 -10.45 13.48
CA PRO A 128 -4.15 -10.25 12.07
C PRO A 128 -2.98 -10.51 11.12
N THR A 129 -3.24 -10.95 9.89
CA THR A 129 -2.14 -11.10 8.92
C THR A 129 -1.68 -9.73 8.41
N ALA A 130 -2.64 -8.89 8.05
CA ALA A 130 -2.43 -7.52 7.60
C ALA A 130 -3.30 -6.55 8.41
N ILE A 131 -2.72 -5.40 8.73
CA ILE A 131 -3.47 -4.20 9.15
C ILE A 131 -3.44 -3.25 7.95
N PHE A 132 -4.62 -2.94 7.42
CA PHE A 132 -4.82 -2.04 6.29
C PHE A 132 -5.18 -0.63 6.79
N PRO A 133 -4.67 0.44 6.17
CA PRO A 133 -5.24 1.77 6.33
C PRO A 133 -6.52 1.92 5.50
N ILE A 134 -7.22 3.04 5.65
CA ILE A 134 -8.21 3.51 4.69
C ILE A 134 -7.47 3.88 3.40
N ILE A 135 -7.59 3.04 2.39
CA ILE A 135 -7.02 3.29 1.07
C ILE A 135 -8.09 3.95 0.21
N PHE A 136 -7.92 5.23 -0.08
CA PHE A 136 -8.73 5.90 -1.10
C PHE A 136 -8.47 5.27 -2.47
N ASN A 137 -9.53 5.12 -3.25
CA ASN A 137 -9.58 4.31 -4.48
C ASN A 137 -9.27 2.82 -4.27
N ASN A 138 -9.92 2.22 -3.27
CA ASN A 138 -9.98 0.77 -3.04
C ASN A 138 -11.45 0.35 -2.79
N ALA A 139 -11.90 -0.74 -3.40
CA ALA A 139 -13.31 -1.14 -3.38
C ALA A 139 -13.84 -1.43 -1.97
N ILE A 140 -13.12 -2.24 -1.17
CA ILE A 140 -13.56 -2.58 0.19
C ILE A 140 -13.50 -1.35 1.10
N CYS A 141 -12.48 -0.49 0.96
CA CYS A 141 -12.43 0.76 1.71
C CYS A 141 -13.60 1.69 1.34
N SER A 142 -13.94 1.78 0.05
CA SER A 142 -15.06 2.58 -0.44
C SER A 142 -16.40 2.09 0.12
N HIS A 143 -16.58 0.77 0.25
CA HIS A 143 -17.74 0.19 0.94
C HIS A 143 -17.84 0.70 2.38
N PHE A 144 -16.76 0.63 3.17
CA PHE A 144 -16.78 1.11 4.56
C PHE A 144 -16.98 2.62 4.66
N LEU A 145 -16.34 3.40 3.77
CA LEU A 145 -16.54 4.85 3.68
C LEU A 145 -18.01 5.20 3.38
N GLN A 146 -18.69 4.45 2.50
CA GLN A 146 -20.13 4.61 2.24
C GLN A 146 -21.00 4.21 3.44
N HIS A 147 -20.63 3.18 4.18
CA HIS A 147 -21.35 2.77 5.40
C HIS A 147 -21.18 3.77 6.54
N CYS A 148 -20.04 4.46 6.60
CA CYS A 148 -19.78 5.51 7.58
C CYS A 148 -20.26 6.90 7.13
N GLY A 149 -20.91 7.02 5.97
CA GLY A 149 -21.43 8.29 5.44
C GLY A 149 -20.34 9.27 4.98
N LYS A 150 -19.12 8.79 4.72
CA LYS A 150 -17.98 9.60 4.25
C LYS A 150 -17.94 9.73 2.73
N VAL A 151 -18.35 8.68 2.03
CA VAL A 151 -18.53 8.67 0.57
C VAL A 151 -20.03 8.55 0.27
N PRO A 152 -20.60 9.41 -0.60
CA PRO A 152 -22.00 9.32 -0.93
C PRO A 152 -22.36 8.05 -1.73
N ARG A 153 -23.50 7.43 -1.41
CA ARG A 153 -23.96 6.20 -2.10
C ARG A 153 -24.52 6.49 -3.49
N GLU A 154 -25.02 7.70 -3.71
CA GLU A 154 -25.53 8.15 -5.02
C GLU A 154 -24.44 8.25 -6.09
N TRP A 155 -23.16 8.18 -5.73
CA TRP A 155 -22.06 8.09 -6.69
C TRP A 155 -21.95 6.70 -7.32
N GLY A 156 -22.62 5.70 -6.74
CA GLY A 156 -22.58 4.28 -7.11
C GLY A 156 -22.32 3.44 -5.87
N GLU A 157 -23.22 2.52 -5.53
CA GLU A 157 -23.03 1.64 -4.37
C GLU A 157 -21.88 0.66 -4.60
N VAL A 158 -21.05 0.48 -3.58
CA VAL A 158 -19.89 -0.43 -3.60
C VAL A 158 -20.12 -1.60 -2.66
N GLY A 159 -20.01 -2.83 -3.16
CA GLY A 159 -20.13 -4.05 -2.38
C GLY A 159 -18.83 -4.44 -1.64
N MET A 160 -18.93 -5.42 -0.72
CA MET A 160 -17.77 -6.05 -0.07
C MET A 160 -17.05 -7.02 -1.01
N TYR A 161 -16.53 -6.51 -2.12
CA TYR A 161 -15.81 -7.30 -3.13
C TYR A 161 -14.65 -6.46 -3.70
N CYS A 162 -13.43 -7.01 -3.70
CA CYS A 162 -12.24 -6.26 -4.11
C CYS A 162 -12.24 -5.84 -5.59
N MET A 163 -12.97 -6.55 -6.45
CA MET A 163 -13.18 -6.21 -7.86
C MET A 163 -14.60 -5.70 -8.13
N ASP A 164 -15.18 -4.97 -7.16
CA ASP A 164 -16.51 -4.36 -7.31
C ASP A 164 -16.61 -3.48 -8.57
N PRO A 165 -17.71 -3.57 -9.36
CA PRO A 165 -17.85 -2.81 -10.60
C PRO A 165 -17.75 -1.29 -10.45
N ASN A 166 -18.09 -0.75 -9.28
CA ASN A 166 -17.91 0.67 -8.98
C ASN A 166 -16.57 0.94 -8.32
N GLY A 167 -16.28 0.25 -7.20
CA GLY A 167 -15.08 0.51 -6.40
C GLY A 167 -13.76 0.20 -7.09
N TRP A 168 -13.75 -0.74 -8.03
CA TRP A 168 -12.54 -1.20 -8.74
C TRP A 168 -12.55 -0.86 -10.22
N ALA A 169 -13.67 -0.99 -10.94
CA ALA A 169 -13.70 -0.82 -12.40
C ALA A 169 -14.09 0.58 -12.89
N ASN A 170 -14.81 1.39 -12.09
CA ASN A 170 -15.46 2.60 -12.57
C ASN A 170 -14.54 3.83 -12.46
N GLY A 171 -13.97 4.27 -13.58
CA GLY A 171 -13.11 5.45 -13.67
C GLY A 171 -13.76 6.75 -13.17
N PRO A 172 -14.98 7.12 -13.62
CA PRO A 172 -15.70 8.27 -13.09
C PRO A 172 -15.94 8.24 -11.57
N PHE A 173 -16.15 7.05 -10.98
CA PHE A 173 -16.24 6.90 -9.53
C PHE A 173 -14.90 7.18 -8.84
N ALA A 174 -13.80 6.66 -9.39
CA ALA A 174 -12.45 6.91 -8.89
C ALA A 174 -12.08 8.41 -8.92
N VAL A 175 -12.43 9.11 -10.00
CA VAL A 175 -12.26 10.58 -10.11
C VAL A 175 -12.91 11.30 -8.93
N LYS A 176 -14.18 10.99 -8.62
CA LYS A 176 -14.89 11.60 -7.49
C LYS A 176 -14.26 11.28 -6.14
N LEU A 177 -13.70 10.08 -5.95
CA LEU A 177 -12.98 9.72 -4.73
C LEU A 177 -11.71 10.57 -4.55
N HIS A 178 -10.96 10.77 -5.63
CA HIS A 178 -9.75 11.60 -5.61
C HIS A 178 -10.07 13.07 -5.37
N GLU A 179 -11.08 13.61 -6.05
CA GLU A 179 -11.57 14.98 -5.83
C GLU A 179 -12.00 15.17 -4.37
N LEU A 180 -12.78 14.24 -3.82
CA LEU A 180 -13.18 14.26 -2.41
C LEU A 180 -11.98 14.32 -1.47
N LEU A 181 -10.97 13.49 -1.69
CA LEU A 181 -9.78 13.47 -0.84
C LEU A 181 -8.98 14.76 -0.98
N LEU A 182 -8.73 15.22 -2.20
CA LEU A 182 -8.01 16.48 -2.47
C LEU A 182 -8.70 17.67 -1.79
N ASP A 183 -10.02 17.76 -1.88
CA ASP A 183 -10.80 18.82 -1.22
C ASP A 183 -10.62 18.81 0.30
N HIS A 184 -10.46 17.64 0.94
CA HIS A 184 -10.18 17.55 2.37
C HIS A 184 -8.73 17.87 2.71
N ILE A 185 -7.78 17.49 1.85
CA ILE A 185 -6.37 17.85 2.01
C ILE A 185 -6.19 19.37 1.96
N GLU A 186 -6.77 20.01 0.95
CA GLU A 186 -6.65 21.47 0.74
C GLU A 186 -7.27 22.29 1.87
N ARG A 187 -8.29 21.74 2.54
CA ARG A 187 -8.94 22.37 3.70
C ARG A 187 -8.29 22.01 5.04
N GLY A 188 -7.30 21.11 5.07
CA GLY A 188 -6.71 20.61 6.32
C GLY A 188 -7.71 19.86 7.20
N ALA A 189 -8.53 19.00 6.59
CA ALA A 189 -9.64 18.30 7.23
C ALA A 189 -9.70 16.81 6.84
N VAL A 190 -8.55 16.17 6.61
CA VAL A 190 -8.49 14.77 6.14
C VAL A 190 -9.04 13.82 7.21
N GLU A 191 -8.93 14.18 8.47
CA GLU A 191 -9.44 13.47 9.64
C GLU A 191 -10.98 13.37 9.65
N ASP A 192 -11.68 14.27 8.95
CA ASP A 192 -13.13 14.15 8.75
C ASP A 192 -13.50 12.86 7.98
N LEU A 193 -12.55 12.28 7.24
CA LEU A 193 -12.71 11.04 6.48
C LEU A 193 -12.36 9.79 7.30
N TYR A 194 -11.94 9.92 8.56
CA TYR A 194 -11.73 8.77 9.46
C TYR A 194 -13.03 8.00 9.68
N LEU A 195 -12.88 6.69 9.80
CA LEU A 195 -13.98 5.81 10.18
C LEU A 195 -14.20 5.89 11.69
N TYR A 196 -15.44 5.62 12.14
CA TYR A 196 -15.78 5.73 13.55
C TYR A 196 -15.15 4.63 14.43
N GLN A 197 -14.60 3.58 13.82
CA GLN A 197 -13.91 2.48 14.47
C GLN A 197 -13.04 1.71 13.47
N ASP A 198 -12.25 0.77 13.99
CA ASP A 198 -11.59 -0.25 13.18
C ASP A 198 -12.58 -1.33 12.77
N PHE A 199 -12.42 -1.88 11.56
CA PHE A 199 -13.29 -2.93 11.05
C PHE A 199 -12.54 -4.24 10.82
N PRO A 200 -13.03 -5.38 11.36
CA PRO A 200 -12.52 -6.67 10.98
C PRO A 200 -12.96 -7.02 9.55
N ILE A 201 -11.98 -7.43 8.74
CA ILE A 201 -12.20 -8.02 7.42
C ILE A 201 -12.22 -9.53 7.62
N GLN A 202 -13.36 -10.15 7.29
CA GLN A 202 -13.60 -11.57 7.53
C GLN A 202 -12.52 -12.44 6.85
N PRO A 203 -11.98 -13.47 7.53
CA PRO A 203 -11.05 -14.42 6.92
C PRO A 203 -11.58 -14.98 5.60
N GLY A 204 -10.71 -14.98 4.58
CA GLY A 204 -11.08 -15.42 3.23
C GLY A 204 -11.61 -14.30 2.32
N THR A 205 -11.77 -13.08 2.83
CA THR A 205 -12.14 -11.92 2.01
C THR A 205 -10.90 -11.39 1.30
N GLN A 206 -10.85 -11.56 -0.02
CA GLN A 206 -9.80 -10.94 -0.84
C GLN A 206 -9.89 -9.42 -0.74
N PHE A 207 -8.73 -8.77 -0.65
CA PHE A 207 -8.60 -7.32 -0.55
C PHE A 207 -7.50 -6.89 -1.51
N SER A 208 -7.73 -5.87 -2.34
CA SER A 208 -6.68 -5.37 -3.24
C SER A 208 -5.57 -4.75 -2.41
N VAL A 209 -4.45 -5.44 -2.27
CA VAL A 209 -3.37 -4.99 -1.38
C VAL A 209 -2.67 -3.83 -2.08
N SER A 210 -2.89 -2.61 -1.60
CA SER A 210 -2.13 -1.41 -2.02
C SER A 210 -1.25 -0.88 -0.90
N CYS A 211 -1.70 -1.00 0.36
CA CYS A 211 -0.91 -0.66 1.53
C CYS A 211 -1.31 -1.52 2.73
N PHE A 212 -0.34 -2.05 3.49
CA PHE A 212 -0.61 -2.66 4.80
C PHE A 212 0.65 -2.78 5.68
N ALA A 213 0.45 -2.96 6.97
CA ALA A 213 1.50 -3.29 7.93
C ALA A 213 1.51 -4.78 8.29
N SER A 214 2.72 -5.35 8.35
CA SER A 214 2.99 -6.73 8.80
C SER A 214 4.22 -6.78 9.71
N LEU A 215 4.40 -7.90 10.41
CA LEU A 215 5.54 -8.12 11.31
C LEU A 215 6.53 -9.09 10.67
N GLY A 216 7.82 -8.79 10.73
CA GLY A 216 8.85 -9.72 10.23
C GLY A 216 8.86 -11.06 10.96
N SER A 217 8.48 -11.06 12.24
CA SER A 217 8.33 -12.28 13.04
C SER A 217 7.28 -13.25 12.49
N MET A 218 6.27 -12.76 11.76
CA MET A 218 5.30 -13.61 11.08
C MET A 218 5.96 -14.39 9.95
N TYR A 219 6.81 -13.73 9.17
CA TYR A 219 7.48 -14.34 8.02
C TYR A 219 8.62 -15.26 8.44
N ALA A 220 9.34 -14.91 9.51
CA ALA A 220 10.38 -15.75 10.09
C ALA A 220 9.86 -17.13 10.54
N GLY A 221 8.62 -17.17 11.05
CA GLY A 221 7.99 -18.37 11.59
C GLY A 221 7.18 -19.22 10.61
N LEU A 222 7.24 -18.94 9.29
CA LEU A 222 6.41 -19.65 8.32
C LEU A 222 6.78 -21.15 8.19
N PRO A 223 5.79 -22.04 8.06
CA PRO A 223 6.00 -23.50 8.13
C PRO A 223 6.79 -24.08 6.95
N HIS A 224 6.82 -23.38 5.82
CA HIS A 224 7.53 -23.79 4.61
C HIS A 224 8.95 -23.22 4.51
N GLY A 225 9.39 -22.52 5.56
CA GLY A 225 10.68 -21.83 5.64
C GLY A 225 10.50 -20.32 5.78
N PRO A 226 11.51 -19.61 6.35
CA PRO A 226 11.44 -18.16 6.54
C PRO A 226 11.11 -17.40 5.25
N GLY A 227 10.04 -16.60 5.30
CA GLY A 227 9.59 -15.77 4.18
C GLY A 227 9.05 -16.53 2.97
N VAL A 228 8.79 -17.83 3.08
CA VAL A 228 8.21 -18.64 2.00
C VAL A 228 6.67 -18.60 2.10
N LEU A 229 6.05 -17.76 1.28
CA LEU A 229 4.59 -17.68 1.18
C LEU A 229 4.04 -18.90 0.44
N VAL A 230 3.00 -19.54 0.99
CA VAL A 230 2.29 -20.65 0.35
C VAL A 230 0.77 -20.43 0.47
N PRO A 231 0.02 -20.28 -0.65
CA PRO A 231 0.54 -20.17 -2.02
C PRO A 231 1.43 -18.94 -2.21
N ASP A 232 2.29 -18.99 -3.23
CA ASP A 232 3.32 -18.00 -3.54
C ASP A 232 2.77 -16.79 -4.32
N GLU A 233 1.67 -16.22 -3.83
CA GLU A 233 1.06 -15.02 -4.37
C GLU A 233 0.71 -14.09 -3.22
N GLU A 234 1.29 -12.88 -3.25
CA GLU A 234 1.26 -11.96 -2.11
C GLU A 234 -0.15 -11.63 -1.66
N GLU A 235 -1.02 -11.21 -2.59
CA GLU A 235 -2.33 -10.66 -2.24
C GLU A 235 -3.20 -11.72 -1.57
N SER A 236 -3.36 -12.87 -2.22
CA SER A 236 -4.15 -13.98 -1.72
C SER A 236 -3.55 -14.59 -0.46
N PHE A 237 -2.22 -14.65 -0.32
CA PHE A 237 -1.59 -15.09 0.93
C PHE A 237 -2.03 -14.21 2.10
N HIS A 238 -1.90 -12.89 1.98
CA HIS A 238 -2.16 -11.96 3.07
C HIS A 238 -3.65 -11.77 3.36
N THR A 239 -4.52 -11.92 2.36
CA THR A 239 -5.94 -11.55 2.47
C THR A 239 -6.87 -12.75 2.58
N ILE A 240 -6.51 -13.88 1.97
CA ILE A 240 -7.35 -15.08 1.91
C ILE A 240 -6.73 -16.20 2.73
N HIS A 241 -5.57 -16.70 2.31
CA HIS A 241 -5.07 -18.00 2.76
C HIS A 241 -4.56 -17.99 4.20
N HIS A 242 -3.71 -17.04 4.56
CA HIS A 242 -3.16 -16.97 5.92
C HIS A 242 -4.22 -16.56 6.97
N PRO A 243 -5.12 -15.59 6.70
CA PRO A 243 -6.28 -15.34 7.57
C PRO A 243 -7.17 -16.58 7.75
N LEU A 244 -7.46 -17.34 6.69
CA LEU A 244 -8.23 -18.59 6.80
C LEU A 244 -7.50 -19.66 7.63
N ALA A 245 -6.19 -19.80 7.44
CA ALA A 245 -5.39 -20.79 8.16
C ALA A 245 -5.28 -20.49 9.66
N THR A 246 -5.20 -19.21 10.03
CA THR A 246 -5.07 -18.77 11.44
C THR A 246 -6.41 -18.53 12.13
N GLY A 247 -7.48 -18.33 11.35
CA GLY A 247 -8.78 -17.88 11.85
C GLY A 247 -8.81 -16.41 12.28
N ALA A 248 -7.69 -15.68 12.17
CA ALA A 248 -7.62 -14.28 12.55
C ALA A 248 -8.10 -13.38 11.40
N PRO A 249 -9.01 -12.43 11.64
CA PRO A 249 -9.40 -11.45 10.64
C PRO A 249 -8.24 -10.51 10.35
N ASN A 250 -8.19 -9.99 9.12
CA ASN A 250 -7.44 -8.76 8.87
C ASN A 250 -8.19 -7.57 9.45
N ILE A 251 -7.51 -6.44 9.62
CA ILE A 251 -8.11 -5.24 10.22
C ILE A 251 -7.96 -4.07 9.27
N LEU A 252 -9.05 -3.34 9.05
CA LEU A 252 -9.04 -2.00 8.48
C LEU A 252 -8.96 -0.99 9.63
N ARG A 253 -7.83 -0.28 9.73
CA ARG A 253 -7.56 0.77 10.72
C ARG A 253 -8.29 2.05 10.32
N GLY A 254 -9.14 2.56 11.22
CA GLY A 254 -10.08 3.65 10.94
C GLY A 254 -9.50 5.07 10.94
N ASP A 255 -8.24 5.26 11.32
CA ASP A 255 -7.58 6.57 11.48
C ASP A 255 -6.22 6.66 10.75
N ALA A 256 -6.00 5.84 9.73
CA ALA A 256 -4.84 5.91 8.86
C ALA A 256 -5.31 6.04 7.41
N ILE A 257 -4.97 7.15 6.74
CA ILE A 257 -5.42 7.43 5.36
C ILE A 257 -4.24 7.42 4.40
N VAL A 258 -4.40 6.68 3.31
CA VAL A 258 -3.51 6.69 2.14
C VAL A 258 -4.35 6.77 0.86
N SER A 259 -3.76 7.17 -0.26
CA SER A 259 -4.43 7.12 -1.56
C SER A 259 -3.67 6.25 -2.55
N HIS A 260 -4.37 5.28 -3.13
CA HIS A 260 -3.93 4.53 -4.30
C HIS A 260 -4.38 5.28 -5.57
N TRP A 261 -3.55 5.34 -6.61
CA TRP A 261 -3.86 6.10 -7.82
C TRP A 261 -4.93 5.41 -8.67
N SER A 262 -4.69 4.18 -9.15
CA SER A 262 -5.61 3.61 -10.15
C SER A 262 -5.48 2.12 -10.33
N PHE A 263 -6.62 1.44 -10.52
CA PHE A 263 -6.63 0.13 -11.18
C PHE A 263 -6.57 0.27 -12.69
N PHE A 264 -6.10 -0.77 -13.39
CA PHE A 264 -5.93 -0.73 -14.85
C PHE A 264 -7.21 -0.40 -15.63
N THR A 265 -8.36 -0.80 -15.08
CA THR A 265 -9.71 -0.52 -15.62
C THR A 265 -10.09 0.95 -15.55
N GLN A 266 -9.47 1.72 -14.64
CA GLN A 266 -9.76 3.14 -14.43
C GLN A 266 -8.82 4.06 -15.24
N HIS A 267 -7.74 3.51 -15.81
CA HIS A 267 -6.68 4.27 -16.49
C HIS A 267 -7.21 5.23 -17.56
N ALA A 268 -8.16 4.81 -18.38
CA ALA A 268 -8.68 5.61 -19.49
C ALA A 268 -9.31 6.94 -19.03
N PHE A 269 -9.84 6.99 -17.80
CA PHE A 269 -10.43 8.18 -17.24
C PHE A 269 -9.41 8.98 -16.42
N LEU A 270 -8.72 8.33 -15.49
CA LEU A 270 -7.81 9.03 -14.58
C LEU A 270 -6.62 9.67 -15.31
N ASN A 271 -6.12 9.03 -16.38
CA ASN A 271 -5.03 9.59 -17.18
C ASN A 271 -5.42 10.81 -18.03
N ASP A 272 -6.72 11.09 -18.17
CA ASP A 272 -7.24 12.27 -18.91
C ASP A 272 -7.57 13.45 -17.96
N THR A 273 -7.23 13.32 -16.67
CA THR A 273 -7.44 14.36 -15.65
C THR A 273 -6.13 15.05 -15.25
N ASP A 274 -6.24 16.18 -14.56
CA ASP A 274 -5.12 16.89 -13.92
C ASP A 274 -4.83 16.41 -12.48
N LEU A 275 -5.56 15.40 -11.99
CA LEU A 275 -5.53 15.00 -10.58
C LEU A 275 -4.15 14.53 -10.13
N LEU A 276 -3.42 13.79 -10.97
CA LEU A 276 -2.07 13.33 -10.62
C LEU A 276 -1.09 14.51 -10.48
N ASP A 277 -1.28 15.58 -11.26
CA ASP A 277 -0.47 16.79 -11.17
C ASP A 277 -0.78 17.54 -9.86
N ARG A 278 -2.07 17.63 -9.48
CA ARG A 278 -2.47 18.18 -8.17
C ARG A 278 -1.86 17.40 -6.99
N TYR A 279 -1.83 16.07 -7.07
CA TYR A 279 -1.15 15.26 -6.04
C TYR A 279 0.36 15.47 -6.05
N ARG A 280 0.99 15.73 -7.21
CA ARG A 280 2.42 16.05 -7.28
C ARG A 280 2.73 17.36 -6.57
N ASP A 281 1.91 18.39 -6.76
CA ASP A 281 2.06 19.67 -6.05
C ASP A 281 1.95 19.50 -4.53
N LEU A 282 1.10 18.57 -4.05
CA LEU A 282 1.00 18.24 -2.63
C LEU A 282 2.22 17.48 -2.12
N ALA A 283 2.72 16.52 -2.89
CA ALA A 283 3.91 15.74 -2.55
C ALA A 283 5.15 16.64 -2.44
N ASP A 284 5.32 17.62 -3.33
CA ASP A 284 6.42 18.59 -3.29
C ASP A 284 6.34 19.51 -2.05
N LYS A 285 5.13 19.87 -1.62
CA LYS A 285 4.92 20.62 -0.36
C LYS A 285 5.29 19.80 0.87
N ALA A 286 5.10 18.48 0.83
CA ALA A 286 5.35 17.59 1.97
C ALA A 286 6.83 17.52 2.40
N VAL A 287 7.76 17.86 1.51
CA VAL A 287 9.22 17.87 1.78
C VAL A 287 9.82 19.28 1.90
N THR A 288 9.03 20.33 1.66
CA THR A 288 9.48 21.74 1.72
C THR A 288 8.98 22.50 2.94
N ALA A 289 8.01 21.96 3.66
CA ALA A 289 7.46 22.49 4.92
C ALA A 289 8.31 22.07 6.13
#